data_AF-A0A1D7U2Y2-F1
#
_entry.id   AF-A0A1D7U2Y2-F1
#
_cell.length_a   1.000
_cell.length_b   1.000
_cell.length_c   1.000
_cell.angle_alpha   90.00
_cell.angle_beta   90.00
_cell.angle_gamma   90.00
#
_symmetry.space_group_name_H-M   'P 1'
#
loop_
_entity.id
_entity.type
_entity.pdbx_description
1 polymer ?
#
loop_
_entity_poly.entity_id
_entity_poly.type
_entity_poly.pdbx_seq_one_letter_code
_entity_poly.pdbx_strand_id
1 'polypeptide(L)'
;MGALTRIGIAGLLAVGISAASLPLSTAAQARDGFNGALFGGMAAGALVGGALAGAGRYAPPPPYYGPAPVYAGPRYYESDCYVTRRPVYNSWGDFVGYNRVRECD
;
A
#
# COMPACT_ATOMS: atom_id res chain seq x y z
N MET A 1 -6.30 37.76 -21.20
CA MET A 1 -7.72 37.34 -21.27
C MET A 1 -7.80 35.86 -21.65
N GLY A 2 -7.83 34.92 -20.69
CA GLY A 2 -7.89 33.49 -21.05
C GLY A 2 -8.45 32.61 -19.94
N ALA A 3 -8.14 32.93 -18.68
CA ALA A 3 -8.71 32.22 -17.53
C ALA A 3 -10.21 32.49 -17.36
N LEU A 4 -10.64 33.76 -17.47
CA LEU A 4 -12.05 34.15 -17.36
C LEU A 4 -12.94 33.49 -18.42
N THR A 5 -12.47 33.42 -19.67
CA THR A 5 -13.18 32.73 -20.76
C THR A 5 -13.20 31.21 -20.57
N ARG A 6 -12.12 30.60 -20.05
CA ARG A 6 -12.08 29.17 -19.72
C ARG A 6 -13.02 28.79 -18.58
N ILE A 7 -13.11 29.62 -17.54
CA ILE A 7 -14.05 29.44 -16.42
C ILE A 7 -15.49 29.56 -16.91
N GLY A 8 -15.79 30.53 -17.79
CA GLY A 8 -17.12 30.69 -18.38
C GLY A 8 -17.55 29.48 -19.22
N ILE A 9 -16.64 28.92 -20.04
CA ILE A 9 -16.91 27.72 -20.85
C ILE A 9 -17.10 26.48 -19.95
N ALA A 10 -16.28 26.32 -18.91
CA ALA A 10 -16.43 25.22 -17.96
C ALA A 10 -17.76 25.29 -17.19
N GLY A 11 -18.19 26.50 -16.81
CA GLY A 11 -19.50 26.73 -16.18
C GLY A 11 -20.67 26.38 -17.11
N LEU A 12 -20.59 26.80 -18.37
CA LEU A 12 -21.63 26.48 -19.38
C LEU A 12 -21.70 24.97 -19.68
N LEU A 13 -20.57 24.27 -19.72
CA LEU A 13 -20.54 22.81 -19.89
C LEU A 13 -21.16 22.09 -18.68
N ALA A 14 -20.84 22.52 -17.46
CA ALA A 14 -21.42 21.94 -16.25
C ALA A 14 -22.95 22.11 -16.19
N VAL A 15 -23.45 23.30 -16.57
CA VAL A 15 -24.89 23.57 -16.63
C VAL A 15 -25.55 22.78 -17.76
N GLY A 16 -24.93 22.68 -18.93
CA GLY A 16 -25.44 21.89 -20.06
C GLY A 16 -25.60 20.40 -19.74
N ILE A 17 -24.64 19.81 -19.02
CA ILE A 17 -24.70 18.40 -18.60
C ILE A 17 -25.82 18.20 -17.56
N SER A 18 -26.02 19.17 -16.66
CA SER A 18 -27.13 19.10 -15.70
C SER A 18 -28.51 19.25 -16.35
N ALA A 19 -28.63 20.09 -17.39
CA ALA A 19 -29.88 20.22 -18.15
C ALA A 19 -30.19 18.96 -18.99
N ALA A 20 -29.17 18.27 -19.51
CA ALA A 20 -29.34 16.99 -20.22
C ALA A 20 -29.76 15.83 -19.30
N SER A 21 -29.63 15.98 -17.98
CA SER A 21 -30.03 14.98 -16.98
C SER A 21 -31.50 15.10 -16.53
N LEU A 22 -32.24 16.09 -17.04
CA LEU A 22 -33.69 16.16 -16.86
C LEU A 22 -34.31 14.93 -17.55
N PRO A 23 -35.00 14.04 -16.83
CA PRO A 23 -35.65 12.90 -17.45
C PRO A 23 -36.77 13.42 -18.34
N LEU A 24 -36.55 13.43 -19.66
CA LEU A 24 -37.66 13.46 -20.60
C LEU A 24 -38.48 12.20 -20.30
N SER A 25 -39.66 12.39 -19.71
CA SER A 25 -40.56 11.33 -19.24
C SER A 25 -41.04 10.45 -20.39
N THR A 26 -40.18 9.59 -20.93
CA THR A 26 -40.59 8.45 -21.74
C THR A 26 -40.69 7.26 -20.81
N ALA A 27 -41.91 6.96 -20.39
CA ALA A 27 -42.21 5.78 -19.61
C ALA A 27 -41.96 4.52 -20.44
N ALA A 28 -40.80 3.87 -20.28
CA ALA A 28 -40.57 2.45 -20.58
C ALA A 28 -39.13 2.08 -20.14
N GLN A 29 -38.90 0.83 -19.76
CA GLN A 29 -37.58 0.22 -19.43
C GLN A 29 -37.07 0.31 -17.97
N ALA A 30 -37.79 0.95 -17.05
CA ALA A 30 -37.30 1.15 -15.67
C ALA A 30 -37.34 -0.08 -14.74
N ARG A 31 -37.87 -1.24 -15.16
CA ARG A 31 -37.90 -2.44 -14.30
C ARG A 31 -36.69 -3.36 -14.46
N ASP A 32 -36.16 -3.51 -15.67
CA ASP A 32 -35.01 -4.38 -15.96
C ASP A 32 -33.74 -3.64 -16.44
N GLY A 33 -33.87 -2.38 -16.90
CA GLY A 33 -32.76 -1.64 -17.52
C GLY A 33 -32.06 -0.62 -16.63
N PHE A 34 -32.67 -0.19 -15.52
CA PHE A 34 -32.13 0.91 -14.70
C PHE A 34 -30.80 0.53 -14.04
N ASN A 35 -30.71 -0.70 -13.51
CA ASN A 35 -29.45 -1.22 -12.98
C ASN A 35 -28.40 -1.33 -14.09
N GLY A 36 -28.78 -1.83 -15.28
CA GLY A 36 -27.88 -1.95 -16.43
C GLY A 36 -27.33 -0.60 -16.91
N ALA A 37 -28.15 0.43 -16.96
CA ALA A 37 -27.73 1.79 -17.32
C ALA A 37 -26.82 2.41 -16.26
N LEU A 38 -27.11 2.20 -14.97
CA LEU A 38 -26.28 2.66 -13.87
C LEU A 38 -24.90 1.98 -13.86
N PHE A 39 -24.88 0.64 -13.96
CA PHE A 39 -23.64 -0.13 -14.02
C PHE A 39 -22.86 0.13 -15.31
N GLY A 40 -23.54 0.30 -16.45
CA GLY A 40 -22.92 0.65 -17.73
C GLY A 40 -22.28 2.03 -17.70
N GLY A 41 -22.96 3.03 -17.12
CA GLY A 41 -22.42 4.37 -16.93
C GLY A 41 -21.23 4.41 -15.97
N MET A 42 -21.30 3.67 -14.86
CA MET A 42 -20.19 3.55 -13.91
C MET A 42 -18.99 2.82 -14.53
N ALA A 43 -19.22 1.73 -15.27
CA ALA A 43 -18.17 0.98 -15.94
C ALA A 43 -17.46 1.81 -17.01
N ALA A 44 -18.23 2.51 -17.87
CA ALA A 44 -17.66 3.41 -18.87
C ALA A 44 -16.88 4.56 -18.22
N GLY A 45 -17.44 5.17 -17.16
CA GLY A 45 -16.78 6.22 -16.39
C GLY A 45 -15.50 5.75 -15.70
N ALA A 46 -15.49 4.54 -15.13
CA ALA A 46 -14.33 3.95 -14.48
C ALA A 46 -13.21 3.59 -15.47
N LEU A 47 -13.56 3.12 -16.68
CA LEU A 47 -12.59 2.83 -17.74
C LEU A 47 -11.91 4.10 -18.25
N VAL A 48 -12.71 5.12 -18.58
CA VAL A 48 -12.18 6.40 -19.08
C VAL A 48 -11.43 7.15 -17.97
N GLY A 49 -12.01 7.23 -16.77
CA GLY A 49 -11.38 7.86 -15.61
C GLY A 49 -10.10 7.15 -15.17
N GLY A 50 -10.09 5.81 -15.19
CA GLY A 50 -8.93 4.98 -14.89
C GLY A 50 -7.80 5.15 -15.90
N ALA A 51 -8.13 5.20 -17.20
CA ALA A 51 -7.15 5.46 -18.26
C ALA A 51 -6.51 6.85 -18.12
N LEU A 52 -7.32 7.88 -17.85
CA LEU A 52 -6.84 9.25 -17.65
C LEU A 52 -6.00 9.38 -16.36
N ALA A 53 -6.41 8.72 -15.28
CA ALA A 53 -5.68 8.74 -14.00
C ALA A 53 -4.35 7.96 -14.06
N GLY A 54 -4.28 6.91 -14.89
CA GLY A 54 -3.08 6.11 -15.11
C GLY A 54 -2.09 6.74 -16.08
N ALA A 55 -2.56 7.49 -17.08
CA ALA A 55 -1.74 8.05 -18.16
C ALA A 55 -0.60 8.99 -17.67
N GLY A 56 -0.73 9.59 -16.49
CA GLY A 56 0.27 10.51 -15.92
C GLY A 56 1.19 9.89 -14.86
N ARG A 57 1.06 8.61 -14.53
CA ARG A 57 1.79 7.99 -13.41
C ARG A 57 3.10 7.35 -13.88
N TYR A 58 4.05 8.17 -14.32
CA TYR A 58 5.45 7.74 -14.42
C TYR A 58 6.12 7.91 -13.05
N ALA A 59 6.39 6.80 -12.37
CA ALA A 59 7.24 6.82 -11.18
C ALA A 59 8.70 6.97 -11.63
N PRO A 60 9.47 7.93 -11.09
CA PRO A 60 10.89 8.02 -11.38
C PRO A 60 11.61 6.75 -10.87
N PRO A 61 12.68 6.29 -11.57
CA PRO A 61 13.45 5.13 -11.13
C PRO A 61 14.03 5.39 -9.73
N PRO A 62 14.10 4.37 -8.87
CA PRO A 62 14.63 4.51 -7.52
C PRO A 62 16.11 4.95 -7.57
N PRO A 63 16.55 5.85 -6.67
CA PRO A 63 17.95 6.25 -6.62
C PRO A 63 18.84 5.06 -6.25
N TYR A 64 19.89 4.83 -7.03
CA TYR A 64 20.91 3.82 -6.75
C TYR A 64 21.91 4.37 -5.73
N TYR A 65 21.88 3.84 -4.51
CA TYR A 65 22.89 4.10 -3.49
C TYR A 65 23.94 3.01 -3.54
N GLY A 66 25.17 3.39 -3.90
CA GLY A 66 26.33 2.50 -3.79
C GLY A 66 26.65 2.18 -2.33
N PRO A 67 27.19 0.99 -2.03
CA PRO A 67 27.56 0.62 -0.67
C PRO A 67 28.62 1.57 -0.11
N ALA A 68 28.38 2.08 1.10
CA ALA A 68 29.34 2.91 1.82
C ALA A 68 30.60 2.09 2.16
N PRO A 69 31.80 2.69 2.08
CA PRO A 69 33.03 1.99 2.46
C PRO A 69 32.98 1.60 3.94
N VAL A 70 33.09 0.30 4.22
CA VAL A 70 33.14 -0.25 5.59
C VAL A 70 34.59 -0.25 6.05
N TYR A 71 34.94 0.66 6.97
CA TYR A 71 36.20 0.59 7.68
C TYR A 71 36.07 -0.43 8.82
N ALA A 72 36.67 -1.60 8.64
CA ALA A 72 36.76 -2.61 9.69
C ALA A 72 37.79 -2.16 10.73
N GLY A 73 37.31 -1.75 11.91
CA GLY A 73 38.16 -1.51 13.07
C GLY A 73 38.80 -2.81 13.60
N PRO A 74 39.86 -2.71 14.40
CA PRO A 74 40.46 -3.88 15.04
C PRO A 74 39.41 -4.62 15.88
N ARG A 75 39.24 -5.91 15.59
CA ARG A 75 38.37 -6.82 16.32
C ARG A 75 39.07 -7.25 17.60
N TYR A 76 38.56 -6.79 18.75
CA TYR A 76 38.98 -7.29 20.06
C TYR A 76 38.17 -8.56 20.34
N TYR A 77 38.86 -9.67 20.59
CA TYR A 77 38.25 -10.88 21.13
C TYR A 77 38.06 -10.67 22.63
N GLU A 78 36.86 -10.27 23.05
CA GLU A 78 36.45 -10.38 24.44
C GLU A 78 36.00 -11.84 24.65
N SER A 79 36.53 -12.53 25.66
CA SER A 79 36.03 -13.85 26.05
C SER A 79 34.59 -13.69 26.56
N ASP A 80 33.61 -14.10 25.76
CA ASP A 80 32.20 -13.98 26.12
C ASP A 80 31.86 -14.96 27.24
N CYS A 81 31.64 -14.41 28.45
CA CYS A 81 31.12 -15.18 29.57
C CYS A 81 29.58 -15.21 29.52
N TYR A 82 28.98 -16.35 29.17
CA TYR A 82 27.53 -16.53 29.11
C TYR A 82 27.01 -17.47 30.20
N VAL A 83 25.73 -17.30 30.55
CA VAL A 83 25.06 -18.17 31.54
C VAL A 83 24.35 -19.30 30.80
N THR A 84 24.79 -20.54 31.03
CA THR A 84 24.19 -21.75 30.46
C THR A 84 23.44 -22.58 31.51
N ARG A 85 22.52 -23.44 31.07
CA ARG A 85 21.75 -24.35 31.95
C ARG A 85 22.30 -25.76 31.81
N ARG A 86 22.86 -26.33 32.88
CA ARG A 86 23.34 -27.72 32.91
C ARG A 86 22.35 -28.63 33.65
N PRO A 87 22.10 -29.85 33.15
CA PRO A 87 21.23 -30.81 33.83
C PRO A 87 21.89 -31.29 35.13
N VAL A 88 21.06 -31.53 36.14
CA VAL A 88 21.47 -32.02 37.46
C VAL A 88 20.74 -33.33 37.74
N TYR A 89 21.49 -34.31 38.25
CA TYR A 89 21.00 -35.64 38.62
C TYR A 89 21.15 -35.86 40.13
N ASN A 90 20.24 -36.62 40.74
CA ASN A 90 20.35 -37.02 42.15
C ASN A 90 21.38 -38.16 42.33
N SER A 91 21.59 -38.60 43.57
CA SER A 91 22.50 -39.71 43.89
C SER A 91 22.05 -41.07 43.33
N TRP A 92 20.79 -41.21 42.93
CA TRP A 92 20.24 -42.40 42.27
C TRP A 92 20.30 -42.32 40.74
N GLY A 93 20.78 -41.20 40.19
CA GLY A 93 20.89 -40.96 38.75
C GLY A 93 19.63 -40.40 38.08
N ASP A 94 18.57 -40.09 38.82
CA ASP A 94 17.37 -39.47 38.25
C ASP A 94 17.59 -37.99 37.97
N PHE A 95 16.99 -37.51 36.88
CA PHE A 95 17.01 -36.09 36.52
C PHE A 95 16.20 -35.25 37.53
N VAL A 96 16.85 -34.26 38.14
CA VAL A 96 16.24 -33.39 39.18
C VAL A 96 15.90 -32.01 38.62
N GLY A 97 16.61 -31.57 37.57
CA GLY A 97 16.35 -30.26 36.96
C GLY A 97 17.59 -29.65 36.31
N TYR A 98 17.56 -28.33 36.17
CA TYR A 98 18.64 -27.55 35.54
C TYR A 98 19.23 -26.53 36.52
N ASN A 99 20.55 -26.45 36.57
CA ASN A 99 21.29 -25.41 37.29
C ASN A 99 21.90 -24.40 36.30
N ARG A 100 21.89 -23.11 36.65
CA ARG A 100 22.50 -22.04 35.86
C ARG A 100 23.97 -21.89 36.25
N VAL A 101 24.87 -22.09 35.30
CA VAL A 101 26.31 -21.91 35.48
C VAL A 101 26.83 -20.85 34.51
N ARG A 102 27.81 -20.07 34.94
CA ARG A 102 28.49 -19.09 34.10
C ARG A 102 29.70 -19.77 33.46
N GLU A 103 29.72 -19.81 32.14
CA GLU A 103 30.79 -20.40 31.33
C GLU A 103 31.43 -19.28 30.52
N CYS A 104 32.76 -19.28 30.47
CA CYS A 104 33.55 -18.33 29.70
C CYS A 104 34.43 -19.16 28.75
N ASP A 105 34.45 -18.80 27.47
CA ASP A 105 35.32 -19.40 26.46
C ASP A 105 36.76 -18.89 26.52
#